data_AF-Q4DKS0-F1
#
_entry.id   AF-Q4DKS0-F1
#
_cell.length_a   1.000
_cell.length_b   1.000
_cell.length_c   1.000
_cell.angle_alpha   90.00
_cell.angle_beta   90.00
_cell.angle_gamma   90.00
#
_symmetry.space_group_name_H-M   'P 1'
#
loop_
_entity.id
_entity.type
_entity.pdbx_description
1 polymer ?
#
loop_
_entity_poly.entity_id
_entity_poly.type
_entity_poly.pdbx_seq_one_letter_code
_entity_poly.pdbx_strand_id
1 'polypeptide(L)'
;VPRYFCNWAIVVKGGRDVFPPSLHTEFLNILVDNGASRETLVNMVRDVHKIQSESPGSVETDARSRFRVLPALLRYTPPLLSGYSMDDTEDVFRQLRECDSDVDYFYHLCEQEDSKGVFMCINSLGKAPHLAFSMISAIFTFVRFDVEALCREYKESVKKLVNTKQLHLLLEEVYVTWQALDRTPENSFLLFVKALRSLNAARDQLDKFKTLLTKNYGTAGKKDAAMLDKLK
;
A
#
# COMPACT_ATOMS: atom_id res chain seq x y z
N VAL A 1 10.65 10.67 24.66
CA VAL A 1 11.15 9.40 24.04
C VAL A 1 12.64 9.58 23.72
N PRO A 2 13.54 8.64 24.08
CA PRO A 2 14.91 8.67 23.57
C PRO A 2 14.90 8.80 22.04
N ARG A 3 15.89 9.47 21.43
CA ARG A 3 15.99 9.70 19.96
C ARG A 3 16.22 8.41 19.15
N TYR A 4 15.76 7.27 19.66
CA TYR A 4 15.97 5.95 19.11
C TYR A 4 15.47 5.84 17.68
N PHE A 5 14.22 6.24 17.38
CA PHE A 5 13.67 6.16 16.03
C PHE A 5 14.39 7.07 15.04
N CYS A 6 14.65 8.31 15.42
CA CYS A 6 15.50 9.23 14.68
C CYS A 6 16.88 8.62 14.37
N ASN A 7 17.58 8.08 15.38
CA ASN A 7 18.89 7.45 15.20
C ASN A 7 18.83 6.21 14.28
N TRP A 8 17.80 5.36 14.45
CA TRP A 8 17.53 4.23 13.58
C TRP A 8 17.32 4.67 12.12
N ALA A 9 16.48 5.69 11.91
CA ALA A 9 16.21 6.25 10.59
C ALA A 9 17.49 6.79 9.93
N ILE A 10 18.35 7.46 10.70
CA ILE A 10 19.66 7.95 10.24
C ILE A 10 20.57 6.79 9.83
N VAL A 11 20.64 5.72 10.64
CA VAL A 11 21.49 4.55 10.33
C VAL A 11 21.04 3.87 9.04
N VAL A 12 19.75 3.60 8.88
CA VAL A 12 19.22 2.97 7.66
C VAL A 12 19.43 3.88 6.44
N LYS A 13 19.18 5.19 6.59
CA LYS A 13 19.43 6.17 5.52
C LYS A 13 20.90 6.25 5.12
N GLY A 14 21.81 6.27 6.09
CA GLY A 14 23.26 6.37 5.85
C GLY A 14 23.85 5.08 5.27
N GLY A 15 23.20 3.94 5.54
CA GLY A 15 23.62 2.63 5.05
C GLY A 15 22.75 2.08 3.93
N ARG A 16 22.11 2.89 3.08
CA ARG A 16 21.14 2.44 2.04
C ARG A 16 21.63 1.28 1.15
N ASP A 17 22.94 1.16 0.94
CA ASP A 17 23.54 0.06 0.17
C ASP A 17 23.53 -1.28 0.91
N VAL A 18 23.33 -1.25 2.22
CA VAL A 18 23.32 -2.41 3.15
C VAL A 18 21.94 -2.59 3.80
N PHE A 19 21.29 -1.48 4.16
CA PHE A 19 20.05 -1.41 4.89
C PHE A 19 18.95 -0.84 3.98
N PRO A 20 18.09 -1.70 3.39
CA PRO A 20 17.00 -1.22 2.55
C PRO A 20 15.95 -0.48 3.40
N PRO A 21 15.22 0.50 2.83
CA PRO A 21 14.17 1.21 3.57
C PRO A 21 13.03 0.31 4.06
N SER A 22 12.84 -0.87 3.46
CA SER A 22 11.90 -1.91 3.93
C SER A 22 12.17 -2.37 5.36
N LEU A 23 13.39 -2.18 5.89
CA LEU A 23 13.68 -2.43 7.30
C LEU A 23 12.86 -1.53 8.24
N HIS A 24 12.46 -0.34 7.79
CA HIS A 24 11.52 0.49 8.55
C HIS A 24 10.16 -0.20 8.69
N THR A 25 9.68 -0.86 7.63
CA THR A 25 8.42 -1.63 7.66
C THR A 25 8.54 -2.84 8.59
N GLU A 26 9.62 -3.59 8.50
CA GLU A 26 9.86 -4.73 9.40
C GLU A 26 9.87 -4.29 10.86
N PHE A 27 10.55 -3.19 11.16
CA PHE A 27 10.61 -2.67 12.51
C PHE A 27 9.26 -2.15 13.00
N LEU A 28 8.50 -1.45 12.15
CA LEU A 28 7.13 -1.04 12.47
C LEU A 28 6.21 -2.24 12.75
N ASN A 29 6.31 -3.31 11.95
CA ASN A 29 5.55 -4.54 12.16
C ASN A 29 5.85 -5.14 13.53
N ILE A 30 7.13 -5.23 13.93
CA ILE A 30 7.52 -5.72 15.26
C ILE A 30 6.88 -4.87 16.37
N LEU A 31 6.89 -3.54 16.24
CA LEU A 31 6.27 -2.67 17.24
C LEU A 31 4.76 -2.92 17.37
N VAL A 32 4.05 -3.05 16.26
CA VAL A 32 2.62 -3.36 16.25
C VAL A 32 2.36 -4.73 16.87
N ASP A 33 3.13 -5.76 16.51
CA ASP A 33 2.96 -7.13 17.00
C ASP A 33 3.23 -7.26 18.51
N ASN A 34 4.09 -6.40 19.05
CA ASN A 34 4.41 -6.35 20.48
C ASN A 34 3.56 -5.34 21.27
N GLY A 35 2.50 -4.80 20.66
CA GLY A 35 1.56 -3.92 21.37
C GLY A 35 2.16 -2.57 21.77
N ALA A 36 3.08 -2.02 20.97
CA ALA A 36 3.61 -0.68 21.21
C ALA A 36 2.47 0.36 21.27
N SER A 37 2.66 1.39 22.09
CA SER A 37 1.67 2.45 22.22
C SER A 37 1.49 3.23 20.92
N ARG A 38 0.30 3.80 20.70
CA ARG A 38 0.00 4.68 19.57
C ARG A 38 1.04 5.79 19.42
N GLU A 39 1.36 6.47 20.52
CA GLU A 39 2.37 7.52 20.55
C GLU A 39 3.72 7.03 20.00
N THR A 40 4.12 5.81 20.38
CA THR A 40 5.36 5.19 19.90
C THR A 40 5.32 4.95 18.39
N LEU A 41 4.23 4.39 17.87
CA LEU A 41 4.05 4.13 16.44
C LEU A 41 4.05 5.44 15.63
N VAL A 42 3.29 6.44 16.08
CA VAL A 42 3.18 7.75 15.41
C VAL A 42 4.54 8.45 15.37
N ASN A 43 5.27 8.46 16.49
CA ASN A 43 6.60 9.07 16.56
C ASN A 43 7.60 8.34 15.65
N MET A 44 7.56 7.01 15.58
CA MET A 44 8.43 6.24 14.69
C MET A 44 8.20 6.62 13.22
N VAL A 45 6.94 6.63 12.77
CA VAL A 45 6.59 6.94 11.38
C VAL A 45 6.99 8.37 11.02
N ARG A 46 6.73 9.33 11.91
CA ARG A 46 7.12 10.74 11.71
C ARG A 46 8.63 10.93 11.65
N ASP A 47 9.38 10.29 12.54
CA ASP A 47 10.85 10.38 12.55
C ASP A 47 11.46 9.81 11.26
N VAL A 48 10.95 8.66 10.78
CA VAL A 48 11.41 8.05 9.52
C VAL A 48 11.11 8.97 8.33
N HIS A 49 9.87 9.44 8.18
CA HIS A 49 9.48 10.32 7.06
C HIS A 49 10.24 11.64 7.07
N LYS A 50 10.45 12.24 8.26
CA LYS A 50 11.29 13.43 8.41
C LYS A 50 12.69 13.19 7.86
N ILE A 51 13.36 12.13 8.30
CA ILE A 51 14.73 11.81 7.87
C ILE A 51 14.79 11.45 6.37
N GLN A 52 13.77 10.77 5.83
CA GLN A 52 13.69 10.48 4.40
C GLN A 52 13.51 11.75 3.54
N SER A 53 12.70 12.70 4.01
CA SER A 53 12.42 13.97 3.29
C SER A 53 13.64 14.89 3.15
N GLU A 54 14.63 14.76 4.04
CA GLU A 54 15.86 15.57 4.02
C GLU A 54 16.82 15.20 2.86
N SER A 55 16.54 14.14 2.09
CA SER A 55 17.33 13.77 0.91
C SER A 55 16.54 13.97 -0.39
N PRO A 56 16.96 14.90 -1.28
CA PRO A 56 16.35 15.03 -2.59
C PRO A 56 16.53 13.75 -3.40
N GLY A 57 15.45 13.23 -3.98
CA GLY A 57 15.51 12.30 -5.10
C GLY A 57 15.37 10.80 -4.80
N SER A 58 15.18 10.36 -3.55
CA SER A 58 14.80 8.96 -3.29
C SER A 58 13.29 8.78 -3.38
N VAL A 59 12.76 8.84 -4.60
CA VAL A 59 11.40 8.39 -4.85
C VAL A 59 11.45 6.86 -4.88
N GLU A 60 10.95 6.21 -3.82
CA GLU A 60 10.93 4.75 -3.71
C GLU A 60 10.00 4.14 -4.77
N THR A 61 10.55 3.78 -5.93
CA THR A 61 9.78 3.17 -7.03
C THR A 61 9.82 1.64 -7.01
N ASP A 62 10.70 1.02 -6.22
CA ASP A 62 10.72 -0.44 -6.04
C ASP A 62 9.70 -0.82 -4.96
N ALA A 63 8.64 -1.52 -5.37
CA ALA A 63 7.58 -1.98 -4.48
C ALA A 63 8.11 -2.75 -3.25
N ARG A 64 9.24 -3.46 -3.36
CA ARG A 64 9.78 -4.26 -2.25
C ARG A 64 10.60 -3.46 -1.25
N SER A 65 11.21 -2.36 -1.68
CA SER A 65 12.06 -1.54 -0.82
C SER A 65 11.29 -0.49 -0.04
N ARG A 66 10.00 -0.29 -0.32
CA ARG A 66 9.20 0.81 0.22
C ARG A 66 8.98 0.72 1.73
N PHE A 67 8.96 1.88 2.39
CA PHE A 67 8.41 1.98 3.74
C PHE A 67 6.88 1.95 3.70
N ARG A 68 6.31 0.77 3.98
CA ARG A 68 4.87 0.50 4.07
C ARG A 68 4.35 0.68 5.49
N VAL A 69 3.50 1.67 5.69
CA VAL A 69 2.89 1.99 6.98
C VAL A 69 1.48 1.41 7.08
N LEU A 70 0.66 1.58 6.03
CA LEU A 70 -0.75 1.25 6.03
C LEU A 70 -1.09 -0.20 6.47
N PRO A 71 -0.44 -1.26 5.96
CA PRO A 71 -0.73 -2.63 6.40
C PRO A 71 -0.50 -2.85 7.91
N ALA A 72 0.52 -2.21 8.50
CA ALA A 72 0.81 -2.32 9.92
C ALA A 72 -0.27 -1.62 10.77
N LEU A 73 -0.70 -0.42 10.36
CA LEU A 73 -1.74 0.33 11.06
C LEU A 73 -3.09 -0.38 11.05
N LEU A 74 -3.45 -1.03 9.95
CA LEU A 74 -4.71 -1.79 9.86
C LEU A 74 -4.77 -2.98 10.80
N ARG A 75 -3.61 -3.53 11.19
CA ARG A 75 -3.51 -4.59 12.21
C ARG A 75 -3.56 -4.01 13.61
N TYR A 76 -3.00 -2.81 13.81
CA TYR A 76 -2.99 -2.11 15.09
C TYR A 76 -4.38 -1.58 15.49
N THR A 77 -5.09 -0.93 14.57
CA THR A 77 -6.43 -0.38 14.81
C THR A 77 -7.33 -0.80 13.66
N PRO A 78 -8.10 -1.90 13.80
CA PRO A 78 -9.05 -2.31 12.78
C PRO A 78 -10.12 -1.21 12.65
N PRO A 79 -10.22 -0.50 11.51
CA PRO A 79 -11.04 0.72 11.39
C PRO A 79 -12.55 0.51 11.58
N LEU A 80 -13.03 -0.74 11.69
CA LEU A 80 -14.45 -1.08 11.69
C LEU A 80 -14.93 -1.80 12.96
N LEU A 81 -14.04 -2.19 13.88
CA LEU A 81 -14.41 -3.06 15.00
C LEU A 81 -14.33 -2.41 16.38
N SER A 82 -13.80 -1.19 16.50
CA SER A 82 -13.68 -0.60 17.83
C SER A 82 -15.04 -0.30 18.45
N GLY A 83 -16.10 0.02 17.70
CA GLY A 83 -17.47 0.25 18.21
C GLY A 83 -17.60 1.45 19.18
N TYR A 84 -16.50 1.86 19.78
CA TYR A 84 -16.31 3.10 20.48
C TYR A 84 -16.13 4.18 19.43
N SER A 85 -16.87 5.29 19.59
CA SER A 85 -16.45 6.57 19.05
C SER A 85 -15.06 6.85 19.62
N MET A 86 -14.00 6.45 18.90
CA MET A 86 -12.68 6.98 19.22
C MET A 86 -12.81 8.49 19.08
N ASP A 87 -12.37 9.21 20.12
CA ASP A 87 -12.18 10.64 19.98
C ASP A 87 -11.32 10.87 18.73
N ASP A 88 -11.73 11.79 17.88
CA ASP A 88 -11.08 12.14 16.62
C ASP A 88 -9.56 12.37 16.76
N THR A 89 -9.09 12.78 17.94
CA THR A 89 -7.66 12.96 18.27
C THR A 89 -6.92 11.64 18.47
N GLU A 90 -7.64 10.54 18.64
CA GLU A 90 -7.13 9.21 18.92
C GLU A 90 -6.89 8.36 17.69
N ASP A 91 -7.43 8.76 16.53
CA ASP A 91 -7.27 8.04 15.28
C ASP A 91 -5.83 8.12 14.74
N VAL A 92 -5.19 6.96 14.65
CA VAL A 92 -3.82 6.81 14.14
C VAL A 92 -3.73 7.11 12.64
N PHE A 93 -4.78 6.85 11.87
CA PHE A 93 -4.81 7.15 10.43
C PHE A 93 -4.82 8.67 10.22
N ARG A 94 -5.68 9.39 10.94
CA ARG A 94 -5.72 10.86 10.91
C ARG A 94 -4.41 11.51 11.36
N GLN A 95 -3.69 10.94 12.32
CA GLN A 95 -2.42 11.51 12.80
C GLN A 95 -1.26 11.35 11.82
N LEU A 96 -1.34 10.37 10.91
CA LEU A 96 -0.25 10.00 10.01
C LEU A 96 -0.52 10.33 8.54
N ARG A 97 -1.75 10.70 8.16
CA ARG A 97 -2.08 11.11 6.79
C ARG A 97 -1.25 12.28 6.26
N GLU A 98 -0.77 13.16 7.12
CA GLU A 98 0.06 14.30 6.68
C GLU A 98 1.48 13.90 6.27
N CYS A 99 1.96 12.73 6.68
CA CYS A 99 3.32 12.26 6.40
C CYS A 99 3.39 11.02 5.51
N ASP A 100 2.36 10.19 5.47
CA ASP A 100 2.35 8.95 4.70
C ASP A 100 1.23 8.96 3.65
N SER A 101 1.62 8.85 2.37
CA SER A 101 0.67 8.94 1.26
C SER A 101 -0.26 7.74 1.17
N ASP A 102 0.18 6.52 1.48
CA ASP A 102 -0.70 5.34 1.49
C ASP A 102 -1.82 5.51 2.53
N VAL A 103 -1.45 6.00 3.72
CA VAL A 103 -2.40 6.31 4.80
C VAL A 103 -3.35 7.42 4.40
N ASP A 104 -2.87 8.51 3.79
CA ASP A 104 -3.71 9.62 3.35
C ASP A 104 -4.75 9.18 2.32
N TYR A 105 -4.33 8.45 1.28
CA TYR A 105 -5.25 7.90 0.29
C TYR A 105 -6.28 6.97 0.94
N PHE A 106 -5.85 6.08 1.82
CA PHE A 106 -6.75 5.14 2.48
C PHE A 106 -7.76 5.86 3.36
N TYR A 107 -7.31 6.82 4.18
CA TYR A 107 -8.17 7.65 5.02
C TYR A 107 -9.20 8.39 4.15
N HIS A 108 -8.77 9.03 3.07
CA HIS A 108 -9.68 9.69 2.15
C HIS A 108 -10.72 8.75 1.54
N LEU A 109 -10.32 7.54 1.13
CA LEU A 109 -11.26 6.53 0.61
C LEU A 109 -12.33 6.14 1.65
N CYS A 110 -11.96 6.03 2.92
CA CYS A 110 -12.89 5.74 4.00
C CYS A 110 -13.88 6.88 4.28
N GLU A 111 -13.47 8.14 4.07
CA GLU A 111 -14.31 9.33 4.32
C GLU A 111 -15.27 9.67 3.16
N GLN A 112 -15.07 9.13 1.96
CA GLN A 112 -15.96 9.43 0.84
C GLN A 112 -17.26 8.62 0.94
N GLU A 113 -18.38 9.32 1.01
CA GLU A 113 -19.72 8.70 1.00
C GLU A 113 -20.13 8.17 -0.38
N ASP A 114 -19.56 8.70 -1.46
CA ASP A 114 -19.90 8.31 -2.83
C ASP A 114 -18.69 8.02 -3.74
N SER A 115 -18.94 7.21 -4.77
CA SER A 115 -17.93 6.81 -5.76
C SER A 115 -17.38 7.97 -6.59
N LYS A 116 -18.12 9.07 -6.69
CA LYS A 116 -17.72 10.26 -7.46
C LYS A 116 -16.64 11.05 -6.71
N GLY A 117 -16.77 11.20 -5.39
CA GLY A 117 -15.77 11.80 -4.52
C GLY A 117 -14.45 11.05 -4.58
N VAL A 118 -14.51 9.71 -4.53
CA VAL A 118 -13.34 8.83 -4.69
C VAL A 118 -12.67 9.05 -6.05
N PHE A 119 -13.46 9.07 -7.14
CA PHE A 119 -12.93 9.32 -8.49
C PHE A 119 -12.26 10.69 -8.63
N MET A 120 -12.83 11.74 -8.03
CA MET A 120 -12.24 13.08 -8.05
C MET A 120 -10.92 13.15 -7.27
N CYS A 121 -10.86 12.53 -6.08
CA CYS A 121 -9.63 12.42 -5.30
C CYS A 121 -8.53 11.74 -6.12
N ILE A 122 -8.80 10.54 -6.64
CA ILE A 122 -7.88 9.75 -7.49
C ILE A 122 -7.43 10.53 -8.74
N ASN A 123 -8.33 11.34 -9.31
CA ASN A 123 -8.00 12.08 -10.52
C ASN A 123 -7.03 13.23 -10.31
N SER A 124 -7.17 13.95 -9.20
CA SER A 124 -6.32 15.10 -8.88
C SER A 124 -4.85 14.72 -8.67
N LEU A 125 -4.58 13.48 -8.27
CA LEU A 125 -3.28 13.08 -7.71
C LEU A 125 -2.34 12.35 -8.70
N GLY A 126 -2.80 12.02 -9.90
CA GLY A 126 -2.10 11.15 -10.86
C GLY A 126 -0.88 11.73 -11.61
N LYS A 127 -0.16 12.74 -11.08
CA LYS A 127 0.95 13.38 -11.81
C LYS A 127 2.35 12.83 -11.47
N ALA A 128 2.53 12.15 -10.34
CA ALA A 128 3.83 11.61 -9.95
C ALA A 128 3.79 10.09 -9.79
N PRO A 129 4.80 9.34 -10.29
CA PRO A 129 4.79 7.87 -10.22
C PRO A 129 4.57 7.33 -8.80
N HIS A 130 5.29 7.84 -7.79
CA HIS A 130 5.13 7.38 -6.40
C HIS A 130 3.71 7.54 -5.86
N LEU A 131 2.99 8.61 -6.25
CA LEU A 131 1.60 8.79 -5.88
C LEU A 131 0.71 7.70 -6.50
N ALA A 132 1.02 7.24 -7.71
CA ALA A 132 0.29 6.13 -8.33
C ALA A 132 0.49 4.81 -7.57
N PHE A 133 1.71 4.53 -7.07
CA PHE A 133 2.01 3.37 -6.22
C PHE A 133 1.26 3.44 -4.89
N SER A 134 1.29 4.58 -4.20
CA SER A 134 0.53 4.77 -2.96
C SER A 134 -0.97 4.62 -3.17
N MET A 135 -1.47 5.23 -4.22
CA MET A 135 -2.90 5.21 -4.55
C MET A 135 -3.40 3.81 -4.87
N ILE A 136 -2.69 3.02 -5.70
CA ILE A 136 -3.12 1.65 -6.01
C ILE A 136 -3.06 0.75 -4.76
N SER A 137 -2.05 0.92 -3.91
CA SER A 137 -1.92 0.21 -2.64
C SER A 137 -3.11 0.50 -1.72
N ALA A 138 -3.45 1.77 -1.55
CA ALA A 138 -4.60 2.20 -0.75
C ALA A 138 -5.94 1.71 -1.33
N ILE A 139 -6.15 1.82 -2.65
CA ILE A 139 -7.36 1.33 -3.32
C ILE A 139 -7.51 -0.18 -3.11
N PHE A 140 -6.48 -0.95 -3.40
CA PHE A 140 -6.53 -2.41 -3.19
C PHE A 140 -6.86 -2.73 -1.75
N THR A 141 -6.19 -2.06 -0.81
CA THR A 141 -6.40 -2.25 0.62
C THR A 141 -7.84 -1.93 1.02
N PHE A 142 -8.42 -0.84 0.50
CA PHE A 142 -9.80 -0.44 0.75
C PHE A 142 -10.80 -1.49 0.22
N VAL A 143 -10.61 -1.97 -1.01
CA VAL A 143 -11.57 -2.89 -1.64
C VAL A 143 -11.37 -4.36 -1.25
N ARG A 144 -10.30 -4.71 -0.51
CA ARG A 144 -9.81 -6.09 -0.34
C ARG A 144 -10.84 -7.11 0.12
N PHE A 145 -11.86 -6.69 0.88
CA PHE A 145 -12.90 -7.58 1.41
C PHE A 145 -14.10 -7.81 0.48
N ASP A 146 -14.36 -6.90 -0.45
CA ASP A 146 -15.41 -7.05 -1.48
C ASP A 146 -14.94 -6.48 -2.82
N VAL A 147 -13.92 -7.15 -3.38
CA VAL A 147 -13.21 -6.65 -4.55
C VAL A 147 -14.12 -6.51 -5.76
N GLU A 148 -15.00 -7.49 -6.02
CA GLU A 148 -15.85 -7.46 -7.22
C GLU A 148 -16.93 -6.36 -7.14
N ALA A 149 -17.58 -6.16 -5.97
CA ALA A 149 -18.57 -5.11 -5.83
C ALA A 149 -17.93 -3.72 -5.87
N LEU A 150 -16.88 -3.51 -5.07
CA LEU A 150 -16.25 -2.20 -4.94
C LEU A 150 -15.49 -1.83 -6.23
N CYS A 151 -14.80 -2.76 -6.91
CA CYS A 151 -14.18 -2.41 -8.21
C CYS A 151 -15.21 -2.07 -9.30
N ARG A 152 -16.44 -2.59 -9.22
CA ARG A 152 -17.55 -2.18 -10.09
C ARG A 152 -18.02 -0.76 -9.76
N GLU A 153 -18.15 -0.45 -8.48
CA GLU A 153 -18.57 0.86 -8.00
C GLU A 153 -17.53 1.94 -8.35
N TYR A 154 -16.25 1.65 -8.14
CA TYR A 154 -15.13 2.54 -8.46
C TYR A 154 -14.55 2.31 -9.87
N LYS A 155 -15.35 1.76 -10.80
CA LYS A 155 -14.90 1.34 -12.14
C LYS A 155 -14.11 2.40 -12.89
N GLU A 156 -14.55 3.66 -12.84
CA GLU A 156 -13.86 4.75 -13.55
C GLU A 156 -12.49 5.07 -12.94
N SER A 157 -12.36 4.99 -11.63
CA SER A 157 -11.07 5.13 -10.92
C SER A 157 -10.12 3.99 -11.29
N VAL A 158 -10.64 2.76 -11.32
CA VAL A 158 -9.88 1.56 -11.64
C VAL A 158 -9.44 1.54 -13.11
N LYS A 159 -10.29 1.98 -14.05
CA LYS A 159 -9.92 2.09 -15.48
C LYS A 159 -8.69 2.97 -15.71
N LYS A 160 -8.51 4.04 -14.94
CA LYS A 160 -7.35 4.93 -15.08
C LYS A 160 -6.04 4.20 -14.75
N LEU A 161 -6.07 3.31 -13.76
CA LEU A 161 -4.95 2.46 -13.38
C LEU A 161 -4.66 1.42 -14.48
N VAL A 162 -5.69 0.85 -15.08
CA VAL A 162 -5.54 -0.15 -16.15
C VAL A 162 -4.87 0.43 -17.40
N ASN A 163 -5.12 1.71 -17.70
CA ASN A 163 -4.61 2.36 -18.91
C ASN A 163 -3.18 2.94 -18.78
N THR A 164 -2.49 2.72 -17.66
CA THR A 164 -1.10 3.16 -17.49
C THR A 164 -0.10 2.22 -18.17
N LYS A 165 0.96 2.78 -18.74
CA LYS A 165 2.10 2.01 -19.28
C LYS A 165 2.90 1.26 -18.21
N GLN A 166 2.62 1.53 -16.93
CA GLN A 166 3.28 0.94 -15.77
C GLN A 166 2.37 -0.03 -15.00
N LEU A 167 1.28 -0.53 -15.61
CA LEU A 167 0.32 -1.41 -14.92
C LEU A 167 1.02 -2.62 -14.27
N HIS A 168 2.03 -3.20 -14.93
CA HIS A 168 2.80 -4.30 -14.36
C HIS A 168 3.50 -3.96 -13.03
N LEU A 169 3.97 -2.72 -12.85
CA LEU A 169 4.57 -2.25 -11.60
C LEU A 169 3.51 -1.95 -10.54
N LEU A 170 2.36 -1.41 -10.95
CA LEU A 170 1.23 -1.20 -10.03
C LEU A 170 0.63 -2.54 -9.55
N LEU A 171 0.65 -3.57 -10.39
CA LEU A 171 0.27 -4.93 -9.98
C LEU A 171 1.28 -5.56 -9.02
N GLU A 172 2.58 -5.32 -9.23
CA GLU A 172 3.62 -5.72 -8.28
C GLU A 172 3.44 -5.04 -6.94
N GLU A 173 3.10 -3.74 -6.94
CA GLU A 173 2.74 -2.99 -5.74
C GLU A 173 1.57 -3.61 -4.99
N VAL A 174 0.46 -3.88 -5.69
CA VAL A 174 -0.73 -4.54 -5.12
C VAL A 174 -0.39 -5.92 -4.56
N TYR A 175 0.45 -6.68 -5.27
CA TYR A 175 0.89 -7.99 -4.81
C TYR A 175 1.70 -7.92 -3.52
N VAL A 176 2.64 -6.98 -3.40
CA VAL A 176 3.42 -6.79 -2.18
C VAL A 176 2.53 -6.29 -1.03
N THR A 177 1.59 -5.38 -1.30
CA THR A 177 0.60 -4.95 -0.29
C THR A 177 -0.25 -6.13 0.20
N TRP A 178 -0.72 -6.98 -0.70
CA TRP A 178 -1.45 -8.20 -0.35
C TRP A 178 -0.62 -9.15 0.51
N GLN A 179 0.66 -9.35 0.19
CA GLN A 179 1.56 -10.13 1.02
C GLN A 179 1.77 -9.51 2.41
N ALA A 180 1.89 -8.18 2.49
CA ALA A 180 2.05 -7.47 3.76
C ALA A 180 0.80 -7.53 4.65
N LEU A 181 -0.38 -7.78 4.08
CA LEU A 181 -1.64 -8.04 4.80
C LEU A 181 -1.80 -9.54 5.14
N ASP A 182 -0.70 -10.30 5.17
CA ASP A 182 -0.67 -11.75 5.33
C ASP A 182 -1.63 -12.49 4.39
N ARG A 183 -1.74 -11.98 3.16
CA ARG A 183 -2.60 -12.51 2.10
C ARG A 183 -4.10 -12.48 2.45
N THR A 184 -4.53 -11.74 3.46
CA THR A 184 -5.96 -11.67 3.82
C THR A 184 -6.69 -10.56 3.07
N PRO A 185 -7.84 -10.85 2.42
CA PRO A 185 -8.41 -12.17 2.14
C PRO A 185 -7.64 -12.96 1.07
N GLU A 186 -7.63 -14.29 1.17
CA GLU A 186 -6.78 -15.22 0.39
C GLU A 186 -6.86 -15.01 -1.14
N ASN A 187 -8.04 -14.68 -1.66
CA ASN A 187 -8.24 -14.54 -3.10
C ASN A 187 -8.39 -13.07 -3.55
N SER A 188 -8.30 -12.11 -2.63
CA SER A 188 -8.54 -10.69 -2.92
C SER A 188 -7.66 -10.17 -4.05
N PHE A 189 -6.37 -10.53 -4.05
CA PHE A 189 -5.44 -10.21 -5.13
C PHE A 189 -5.88 -10.78 -6.50
N LEU A 190 -6.23 -12.07 -6.55
CA LEU A 190 -6.66 -12.72 -7.79
C LEU A 190 -7.97 -12.11 -8.32
N LEU A 191 -8.92 -11.83 -7.42
CA LEU A 191 -10.16 -11.15 -7.74
C LEU A 191 -9.91 -9.73 -8.25
N PHE A 192 -8.91 -9.04 -7.71
CA PHE A 192 -8.53 -7.70 -8.15
C PHE A 192 -7.98 -7.76 -9.58
N VAL A 193 -7.05 -8.68 -9.86
CA VAL A 193 -6.52 -8.87 -11.23
C VAL A 193 -7.62 -9.30 -12.21
N LYS A 194 -8.56 -10.15 -11.79
CA LYS A 194 -9.75 -10.53 -12.58
C LYS A 194 -10.63 -9.31 -12.89
N ALA A 195 -10.89 -8.46 -11.91
CA ALA A 195 -11.64 -7.22 -12.09
C ALA A 195 -10.94 -6.30 -13.10
N LEU A 196 -9.62 -6.13 -13.01
CA LEU A 196 -8.83 -5.35 -13.97
C LEU A 196 -8.90 -5.93 -15.39
N ARG A 197 -8.87 -7.26 -15.55
CA ARG A 197 -9.04 -7.91 -16.87
C ARG A 197 -10.39 -7.60 -17.50
N SER A 198 -11.47 -7.57 -16.72
CA SER A 198 -12.80 -7.21 -17.20
C SER A 198 -12.89 -5.76 -17.73
N LEU A 199 -11.90 -4.93 -17.42
CA LEU A 199 -11.75 -3.55 -17.88
C LEU A 199 -10.77 -3.41 -19.05
N ASN A 200 -10.47 -4.50 -19.75
CA ASN A 200 -9.56 -4.58 -20.90
C ASN A 200 -8.10 -4.23 -20.56
N ALA A 201 -7.60 -4.70 -19.41
CA ALA A 201 -6.18 -4.61 -19.09
C ALA A 201 -5.29 -5.22 -20.19
N ALA A 202 -4.26 -4.47 -20.58
CA ALA A 202 -3.38 -4.85 -21.67
C ALA A 202 -2.64 -6.16 -21.35
N ARG A 203 -2.78 -7.16 -22.24
CA ARG A 203 -2.22 -8.51 -22.04
C ARG A 203 -0.71 -8.49 -21.85
N ASP A 204 0.02 -7.62 -22.56
CA ASP A 204 1.46 -7.46 -22.43
C ASP A 204 1.88 -7.01 -21.02
N GLN A 205 1.07 -6.18 -20.36
CA GLN A 205 1.33 -5.73 -18.99
C GLN A 205 1.15 -6.88 -17.99
N LEU A 206 0.13 -7.70 -18.19
CA LEU A 206 -0.09 -8.89 -17.37
C LEU A 206 1.03 -9.92 -17.56
N ASP A 207 1.53 -10.08 -18.78
CA ASP A 207 2.66 -10.98 -19.08
C ASP A 207 3.97 -10.48 -18.46
N LYS A 208 4.25 -9.17 -18.52
CA LYS A 208 5.38 -8.54 -17.81
C LYS A 208 5.28 -8.76 -16.30
N PHE A 209 4.09 -8.55 -15.73
CA PHE A 209 3.86 -8.75 -14.30
C PHE A 209 4.08 -10.20 -13.87
N LYS A 210 3.55 -11.19 -14.60
CA LYS A 210 3.82 -12.61 -14.32
C LYS A 210 5.31 -12.96 -14.39
N THR A 211 6.04 -12.33 -15.30
CA THR A 211 7.50 -12.48 -15.39
C THR A 211 8.18 -11.95 -14.13
N LEU A 212 7.76 -10.79 -13.61
CA LEU A 212 8.23 -10.24 -12.34
C LEU A 212 7.93 -11.19 -11.17
N LEU A 213 6.69 -11.69 -11.06
CA LEU A 213 6.31 -12.66 -10.03
C LEU A 213 7.23 -13.88 -10.03
N THR A 214 7.43 -14.48 -11.20
CA THR A 214 8.23 -15.70 -11.38
C THR A 214 9.71 -15.48 -11.06
N LYS A 215 10.24 -14.31 -11.39
CA LYS A 215 11.65 -13.96 -11.19
C LYS A 215 11.96 -13.54 -9.76
N ASN A 216 11.10 -12.73 -9.15
CA ASN A 216 11.42 -12.00 -7.92
C ASN A 216 10.83 -12.62 -6.65
N TYR A 217 9.82 -13.49 -6.76
CA TYR A 217 9.05 -13.99 -5.60
C TYR A 217 9.09 -15.51 -5.44
N GLY A 218 10.08 -16.17 -6.05
CA GLY A 218 10.37 -17.59 -5.86
C GLY A 218 9.18 -18.52 -6.13
N THR A 219 9.03 -19.55 -5.30
CA THR A 219 7.98 -20.57 -5.46
C THR A 219 6.57 -19.99 -5.30
N ALA A 220 6.39 -19.03 -4.39
CA ALA A 220 5.10 -18.36 -4.20
C ALA A 220 4.70 -17.57 -5.46
N GLY A 221 5.61 -16.74 -5.99
CA GLY A 221 5.37 -15.99 -7.22
C GLY A 221 5.07 -16.87 -8.43
N LYS A 222 5.76 -18.01 -8.57
CA LYS A 222 5.46 -19.01 -9.61
C LYS A 222 4.05 -19.58 -9.49
N LYS A 223 3.63 -19.90 -8.27
CA LYS A 223 2.29 -20.43 -8.00
C LYS A 223 1.22 -19.39 -8.36
N ASP A 224 1.40 -18.14 -7.92
CA ASP A 224 0.45 -17.07 -8.16
C ASP A 224 0.38 -16.69 -9.65
N ALA A 225 1.52 -16.64 -10.35
CA ALA A 225 1.55 -16.46 -11.80
C ALA A 225 0.76 -17.55 -12.55
N ALA A 226 0.90 -18.81 -12.14
CA ALA A 226 0.14 -19.92 -12.72
C ALA A 226 -1.37 -19.84 -12.41
N MET A 227 -1.77 -19.27 -11.26
CA MET A 227 -3.19 -19.00 -10.98
C MET A 227 -3.74 -17.90 -11.89
N LEU A 228 -2.96 -16.85 -12.14
CA LEU A 228 -3.34 -15.78 -13.07
C LEU A 228 -3.55 -16.28 -14.50
N ASP A 229 -2.85 -17.31 -14.95
CA ASP A 229 -3.08 -17.93 -16.26
C ASP A 229 -4.41 -18.71 -16.33
N LYS A 230 -4.93 -19.16 -15.19
CA LYS A 230 -6.21 -19.88 -15.08
C LYS A 230 -7.42 -18.95 -14.98
N LEU A 231 -7.22 -17.67 -14.66
CA LEU A 231 -8.26 -16.65 -14.66
C LEU A 231 -8.70 -16.35 -16.11
N LYS A 232 -9.53 -17.22 -16.70
CA LYS A 232 -10.26 -16.93 -17.93
C LYS A 232 -11.28 -15.82 -17.69
#